data_AF-A0A954P396-F1
#
_entry.id   AF-A0A954P396-F1
#
_cell.length_a   1.000
_cell.length_b   1.000
_cell.length_c   1.000
_cell.angle_alpha   90.00
_cell.angle_beta   90.00
_cell.angle_gamma   90.00
#
_symmetry.space_group_name_H-M   'P 1'
#
loop_
_entity.id
_entity.type
_entity.pdbx_description
1 polymer ?
#
loop_
_entity_poly.entity_id
_entity_poly.type
_entity_poly.pdbx_seq_one_letter_code
_entity_poly.pdbx_strand_id
1 'polypeptide(L)'
;EQPAAEDPGQVIDISTLKLPEVSLVDALNLPVEQALGLLSTAGLAEAALMLRTPSELSDGQRYRFRLALALSRNPRWIIADEFTATLDRHLAQVIAFNLRRLASRTGTGFLLATTHEDILTDLQPDLHIRPDLDGRTTVTRHASKKKRFSLAHGCHITRATRADWPYFARWHYRSHRIGILRFATLLWHDTTPVGICLFTSAPHALTMRNRFFGHRPRWSRTALRLRDRQLVMLSRIVIHPAWRGAGIATDFVRASCRLCPWPWIETLTQMGHINPFFERAGFTRVGAVTPPETRRSSRTQHSAIYGKRPSAHAPRRLLSPETHRKSRYAAPVYYILDNRQHTTAPSGPDSTTS
;
A
#
# COMPACT_ATOMS: atom_id res chain seq x y z
N GLU A 1 12.68 8.18 39.00
CA GLU A 1 13.63 8.42 37.88
C GLU A 1 12.95 9.28 36.84
N GLN A 2 13.46 10.48 36.60
CA GLN A 2 13.02 11.34 35.50
C GLN A 2 13.59 10.77 34.19
N PRO A 3 12.85 10.80 33.06
CA PRO A 3 13.42 10.41 31.78
C PRO A 3 14.51 11.42 31.41
N ALA A 4 15.72 10.91 31.16
CA ALA A 4 16.85 11.71 30.71
C ALA A 4 16.45 12.53 29.47
N ALA A 5 16.84 13.80 29.48
CA ALA A 5 16.69 14.72 28.35
C ALA A 5 17.25 14.09 27.07
N GLU A 6 16.44 14.07 26.01
CA GLU A 6 16.80 13.55 24.69
C GLU A 6 17.99 14.33 24.11
N ASP A 7 19.06 13.60 23.81
CA ASP A 7 20.32 14.12 23.26
C ASP A 7 20.13 14.60 21.80
N PRO A 8 20.39 15.88 21.49
CA PRO A 8 20.21 16.44 20.15
C PRO A 8 21.37 16.05 19.22
N GLY A 9 21.46 14.77 18.81
CA GLY A 9 22.61 14.36 17.99
C GLY A 9 22.71 12.91 17.54
N GLN A 10 21.73 12.05 17.80
CA GLN A 10 21.95 10.61 17.70
C GLN A 10 22.26 10.14 16.26
N VAL A 11 23.50 9.70 16.06
CA VAL A 11 23.93 8.86 14.94
C VAL A 11 23.51 7.43 15.25
N ILE A 12 22.80 6.78 14.35
CA ILE A 12 22.37 5.39 14.52
C ILE A 12 23.01 4.52 13.46
N ASP A 13 23.81 3.55 13.90
CA ASP A 13 24.21 2.44 13.05
C ASP A 13 23.11 1.36 13.05
N ILE A 14 22.58 1.06 11.87
CA ILE A 14 21.51 0.06 11.73
C ILE A 14 22.00 -1.37 11.94
N SER A 15 23.29 -1.63 11.72
CA SER A 15 23.86 -2.98 11.79
C SER A 15 23.96 -3.46 13.23
N THR A 16 24.22 -2.55 14.16
CA THR A 16 24.28 -2.79 15.61
C THR A 16 22.94 -2.60 16.34
N LEU A 17 21.89 -2.15 15.63
CA LEU A 17 20.58 -1.89 16.22
C LEU A 17 19.90 -3.18 16.69
N LYS A 18 19.74 -3.31 18.01
CA LYS A 18 18.99 -4.42 18.63
C LYS A 18 17.50 -4.30 18.30
N LEU A 19 16.93 -5.39 17.80
CA LEU A 19 15.51 -5.48 17.50
C LEU A 19 14.78 -6.09 18.70
N PRO A 20 13.79 -5.40 19.29
CA PRO A 20 13.02 -5.95 20.40
C PRO A 20 12.09 -7.06 19.90
N GLU A 21 12.03 -8.19 20.62
CA GLU A 21 11.15 -9.32 20.31
C GLU A 21 9.70 -9.06 20.77
N VAL A 22 9.11 -8.00 20.22
CA VAL A 22 7.70 -7.62 20.36
C VAL A 22 7.11 -7.36 18.97
N SER A 23 5.81 -7.08 18.89
CA SER A 23 5.19 -6.78 17.59
C SER A 23 5.86 -5.58 16.93
N LEU A 24 5.97 -5.58 15.60
CA LEU A 24 6.66 -4.49 14.88
C LEU A 24 6.05 -3.11 15.17
N VAL A 25 4.73 -3.04 15.38
CA VAL A 25 4.04 -1.79 15.71
C VAL A 25 4.41 -1.30 17.10
N ASP A 26 4.43 -2.21 18.08
CA ASP A 26 4.76 -1.86 19.47
C ASP A 26 6.24 -1.50 19.61
N ALA A 27 7.11 -2.18 18.87
CA ALA A 27 8.54 -1.96 18.89
C ALA A 27 8.97 -0.54 18.46
N LEU A 28 8.18 0.16 17.65
CA LEU A 28 8.48 1.53 17.26
C LEU A 28 8.25 2.54 18.40
N ASN A 29 7.47 2.18 19.42
CA ASN A 29 7.09 3.05 20.54
C ASN A 29 6.52 4.42 20.09
N LEU A 30 5.74 4.41 19.01
CA LEU A 30 5.08 5.59 18.44
C LEU A 30 3.56 5.47 18.57
N PRO A 31 2.81 6.58 18.49
CA PRO A 31 1.36 6.52 18.27
C PRO A 31 1.06 5.63 17.06
N VAL A 32 0.06 4.75 17.17
CA VAL A 32 -0.25 3.71 16.18
C VAL A 32 -0.29 4.25 14.75
N GLU A 33 -0.85 5.44 14.54
CA GLU A 33 -0.93 6.08 13.22
C GLU A 33 0.45 6.38 12.61
N GLN A 34 1.36 6.89 13.43
CA GLN A 34 2.73 7.19 13.03
C GLN A 34 3.53 5.90 12.81
N ALA A 35 3.35 4.90 13.68
CA ALA A 35 3.95 3.57 13.52
C ALA A 35 3.53 2.92 12.20
N LEU A 36 2.22 2.91 11.90
CA LEU A 36 1.68 2.37 10.66
C LEU A 36 2.17 3.14 9.43
N GLY A 37 2.25 4.47 9.52
CA GLY A 37 2.80 5.31 8.45
C GLY A 37 4.29 5.03 8.17
N LEU A 38 5.09 4.85 9.21
CA LEU A 38 6.52 4.56 9.10
C LEU A 38 6.77 3.15 8.55
N LEU A 39 6.11 2.13 9.09
CA LEU A 39 6.16 0.77 8.57
C LEU A 39 5.68 0.71 7.11
N SER A 40 4.61 1.43 6.76
CA SER A 40 4.16 1.52 5.38
C SER A 40 5.20 2.16 4.46
N THR A 41 5.95 3.16 4.94
CA THR A 41 7.02 3.82 4.17
C THR A 41 8.22 2.88 3.98
N ALA A 42 8.51 2.03 4.97
CA ALA A 42 9.49 0.95 4.87
C ALA A 42 8.98 -0.27 4.06
N GLY A 43 7.79 -0.20 3.44
CA GLY A 43 7.23 -1.32 2.65
C GLY A 43 6.72 -2.50 3.49
N LEU A 44 6.48 -2.28 4.78
CA LEU A 44 5.93 -3.26 5.74
C LEU A 44 4.45 -2.94 6.07
N ALA A 45 3.66 -2.58 5.04
CA ALA A 45 2.29 -2.06 5.20
C ALA A 45 1.21 -3.11 5.56
N GLU A 46 1.56 -4.39 5.60
CA GLU A 46 0.60 -5.47 5.85
C GLU A 46 0.27 -5.61 7.34
N ALA A 47 -1.01 -5.53 7.68
CA ALA A 47 -1.46 -5.68 9.06
C ALA A 47 -1.01 -7.00 9.72
N ALA A 48 -0.99 -8.10 8.97
CA ALA A 48 -0.50 -9.38 9.50
C ALA A 48 1.01 -9.37 9.78
N LEU A 49 1.79 -8.63 8.98
CA LEU A 49 3.25 -8.49 9.16
C LEU A 49 3.58 -7.56 10.33
N MET A 50 2.79 -6.49 10.48
CA MET A 50 2.89 -5.51 11.57
C MET A 50 2.71 -6.12 12.96
N LEU A 51 1.99 -7.23 13.07
CA LEU A 51 1.76 -7.96 14.32
C LEU A 51 2.82 -9.04 14.61
N ARG A 52 3.75 -9.30 13.69
CA ARG A 52 4.83 -10.28 13.86
C ARG A 52 5.96 -9.74 14.72
N THR A 53 6.80 -10.64 15.22
CA THR A 53 8.06 -10.32 15.89
C THR A 53 9.25 -10.39 14.91
N PRO A 54 10.41 -9.76 15.20
CA PRO A 54 11.59 -9.78 14.33
C PRO A 54 12.14 -11.18 14.00
N SER A 55 11.95 -12.14 14.89
CA SER A 55 12.28 -13.57 14.67
C SER A 55 11.45 -14.23 13.57
N GLU A 56 10.23 -13.75 13.30
CA GLU A 56 9.32 -14.28 12.26
C GLU A 56 9.46 -13.60 10.89
N LEU A 57 10.42 -12.67 10.77
CA LEU A 57 10.67 -11.90 9.56
C LEU A 57 11.72 -12.58 8.67
N SER A 58 11.55 -12.48 7.36
CA SER A 58 12.66 -12.72 6.44
C SER A 58 13.75 -11.68 6.62
N ASP A 59 14.98 -11.96 6.18
CA ASP A 59 16.11 -11.04 6.38
C ASP A 59 15.85 -9.66 5.74
N GLY A 60 15.22 -9.62 4.56
CA GLY A 60 14.80 -8.37 3.93
C GLY A 60 13.64 -7.64 4.61
N GLN A 61 12.76 -8.35 5.33
CA GLN A 61 11.76 -7.70 6.19
C GLN A 61 12.42 -7.16 7.45
N ARG A 62 13.35 -7.91 8.06
CA ARG A 62 14.12 -7.52 9.24
C ARG A 62 14.97 -6.28 8.96
N TYR A 63 15.61 -6.21 7.80
CA TYR A 63 16.38 -5.05 7.36
C TYR A 63 15.50 -3.79 7.25
N ARG A 64 14.36 -3.89 6.57
CA ARG A 64 13.40 -2.77 6.43
C ARG A 64 12.84 -2.34 7.79
N PHE A 65 12.66 -3.30 8.69
CA PHE A 65 12.23 -3.02 10.05
C PHE A 65 13.32 -2.30 10.87
N ARG A 66 14.60 -2.71 10.78
CA ARG A 66 15.73 -1.96 11.38
C ARG A 66 15.77 -0.51 10.90
N LEU A 67 15.61 -0.29 9.59
CA LEU A 67 15.56 1.06 9.04
C LEU A 67 14.38 1.87 9.60
N ALA A 68 13.19 1.26 9.68
CA ALA A 68 12.01 1.90 10.29
C ALA A 68 12.23 2.22 11.78
N LEU A 69 12.83 1.31 12.55
CA LEU A 69 13.13 1.50 13.96
C LEU A 69 14.21 2.56 14.20
N ALA A 70 15.23 2.63 13.34
CA ALA A 70 16.20 3.71 13.39
C ALA A 70 15.52 5.06 13.16
N LEU A 71 14.66 5.14 12.13
CA LEU A 71 13.94 6.36 11.78
C LEU A 71 12.92 6.80 12.83
N SER A 72 12.32 5.88 13.59
CA SER A 72 11.36 6.25 14.64
C SER A 72 12.00 7.03 15.79
N ARG A 73 13.33 6.98 15.91
CA ARG A 73 14.12 7.72 16.89
C ARG A 73 14.53 9.13 16.41
N ASN A 74 14.02 9.58 15.27
CA ASN A 74 14.33 10.88 14.66
C ASN A 74 15.84 11.22 14.61
N PRO A 75 16.70 10.32 14.09
CA PRO A 75 18.14 10.54 14.08
C PRO A 75 18.54 11.64 13.10
N ARG A 76 19.65 12.31 13.42
CA ARG A 76 20.31 13.23 12.48
C ARG A 76 21.05 12.46 11.39
N TRP A 77 21.65 11.32 11.75
CA TRP A 77 22.40 10.48 10.83
C TRP A 77 22.08 9.01 11.04
N ILE A 78 21.98 8.28 9.92
CA ILE A 78 21.92 6.83 9.90
C ILE A 78 23.13 6.30 9.15
N ILE A 79 23.85 5.37 9.75
CA ILE A 79 24.98 4.67 9.15
C ILE A 79 24.56 3.23 8.87
N ALA A 80 24.96 2.71 7.72
CA ALA A 80 24.76 1.32 7.35
C ALA A 80 26.03 0.77 6.70
N ASP A 81 26.72 -0.11 7.41
CA ASP A 81 27.71 -0.98 6.79
C ASP A 81 26.99 -2.13 6.06
N GLU A 82 27.58 -2.61 4.97
CA GLU A 82 27.01 -3.65 4.10
C GLU A 82 25.58 -3.34 3.62
N PHE A 83 25.32 -2.08 3.25
CA PHE A 83 24.02 -1.61 2.81
C PHE A 83 23.47 -2.49 1.68
N THR A 84 22.35 -3.16 1.97
CA THR A 84 21.61 -4.08 1.09
C THR A 84 22.38 -5.33 0.63
N ALA A 85 23.51 -5.68 1.23
CA ALA A 85 24.33 -6.82 0.80
C ALA A 85 23.57 -8.17 0.82
N THR A 86 22.75 -8.40 1.85
CA THR A 86 22.01 -9.66 2.03
C THR A 86 20.66 -9.72 1.30
N LEU A 87 20.31 -8.69 0.53
CA LEU A 87 18.99 -8.57 -0.08
C LEU A 87 18.96 -9.09 -1.53
N ASP A 88 17.78 -9.47 -1.99
CA ASP A 88 17.57 -9.61 -3.45
C ASP A 88 17.81 -8.27 -4.15
N ARG A 89 18.34 -8.29 -5.38
CA ARG A 89 18.77 -7.07 -6.09
C ARG A 89 17.61 -6.11 -6.38
N HIS A 90 16.43 -6.63 -6.70
CA HIS A 90 15.25 -5.77 -6.87
C HIS A 90 14.83 -5.15 -5.54
N LEU A 91 14.88 -5.91 -4.44
CA LEU A 91 14.54 -5.40 -3.12
C LEU A 91 15.53 -4.31 -2.67
N ALA A 92 16.83 -4.46 -2.98
CA ALA A 92 17.86 -3.47 -2.70
C ALA A 92 17.55 -2.11 -3.36
N GLN A 93 17.19 -2.13 -4.65
CA GLN A 93 16.77 -0.95 -5.41
C GLN A 93 15.53 -0.28 -4.82
N VAL A 94 14.50 -1.07 -4.47
CA VAL A 94 13.29 -0.55 -3.80
C VAL A 94 13.63 0.15 -2.49
N ILE A 95 14.51 -0.44 -1.67
CA ILE A 95 14.93 0.14 -0.39
C ILE A 95 15.75 1.41 -0.60
N ALA A 96 16.67 1.42 -1.55
CA ALA A 96 17.46 2.58 -1.93
C ALA A 96 16.56 3.77 -2.34
N PHE A 97 15.57 3.52 -3.20
CA PHE A 97 14.61 4.54 -3.61
C PHE A 97 13.78 5.09 -2.44
N ASN A 98 13.32 4.20 -1.56
CA ASN A 98 12.54 4.60 -0.38
C ASN A 98 13.39 5.40 0.61
N LEU A 99 14.65 5.02 0.79
CA LEU A 99 15.61 5.72 1.64
C LEU A 99 15.86 7.14 1.12
N ARG A 100 16.07 7.33 -0.20
CA ARG A 100 16.19 8.66 -0.81
C ARG A 100 14.97 9.55 -0.52
N ARG A 101 13.77 8.98 -0.64
CA ARG A 101 12.51 9.69 -0.35
C ARG A 101 12.37 10.03 1.13
N LEU A 102 12.79 9.13 2.01
CA LEU A 102 12.80 9.34 3.45
C LEU A 102 13.78 10.45 3.83
N ALA A 103 15.04 10.38 3.38
CA ALA A 103 16.07 11.41 3.58
C ALA A 103 15.57 12.80 3.18
N SER A 104 14.96 12.90 2.00
CA SER A 104 14.41 14.16 1.48
C SER A 104 13.27 14.72 2.34
N ARG A 105 12.56 13.88 3.10
CA ARG A 105 11.35 14.25 3.83
C ARG A 105 11.62 14.47 5.33
N THR A 106 12.57 13.75 5.91
CA THR A 106 12.92 13.86 7.34
C THR A 106 14.12 14.78 7.58
N GLY A 107 14.94 15.03 6.57
CA GLY A 107 16.22 15.75 6.74
C GLY A 107 17.32 14.90 7.39
N THR A 108 17.08 13.61 7.58
CA THR A 108 18.08 12.65 8.11
C THR A 108 19.18 12.42 7.07
N GLY A 109 20.44 12.58 7.48
CA GLY A 109 21.61 12.21 6.69
C GLY A 109 21.83 10.69 6.70
N PHE A 110 22.38 10.16 5.60
CA PHE A 110 22.68 8.74 5.47
C PHE A 110 24.12 8.55 5.00
N LEU A 111 24.85 7.67 5.68
CA LEU A 111 26.17 7.19 5.28
C LEU A 111 26.07 5.68 5.04
N LEU A 112 26.21 5.27 3.79
CA LEU A 112 25.97 3.89 3.37
C LEU A 112 27.25 3.33 2.74
N ALA A 113 27.77 2.24 3.28
CA ALA A 113 28.86 1.48 2.67
C ALA A 113 28.27 0.26 1.95
N THR A 114 28.68 0.03 0.71
CA THR A 114 28.15 -1.07 -0.11
C THR A 114 29.16 -1.49 -1.17
N THR A 115 29.12 -2.76 -1.55
CA THR A 115 29.87 -3.31 -2.69
C THR A 115 29.04 -3.33 -3.99
N HIS A 116 27.85 -2.72 -3.97
CA HIS A 116 26.85 -2.83 -5.01
C HIS A 116 26.52 -1.47 -5.65
N GLU A 117 26.73 -1.36 -6.96
CA GLU A 117 26.47 -0.12 -7.72
C GLU A 117 25.09 -0.09 -8.38
N ASP A 118 24.38 -1.23 -8.46
CA ASP A 118 23.05 -1.36 -9.10
C ASP A 118 21.96 -0.52 -8.42
N ILE A 119 22.19 -0.09 -7.19
CA ILE A 119 21.29 0.77 -6.42
C ILE A 119 21.52 2.28 -6.62
N LEU A 120 22.62 2.71 -7.26
CA LEU A 120 22.98 4.12 -7.38
C LEU A 120 21.90 4.95 -8.10
N THR A 121 21.28 4.36 -9.13
CA THR A 121 20.21 4.99 -9.90
C THR A 121 19.00 5.36 -9.04
N ASP A 122 18.68 4.51 -8.06
CA ASP A 122 17.53 4.67 -7.17
C ASP A 122 17.86 5.47 -5.92
N LEU A 123 19.02 5.19 -5.33
CA LEU A 123 19.54 5.88 -4.15
C LEU A 123 19.77 7.36 -4.43
N GLN A 124 20.28 7.69 -5.62
CA GLN A 124 20.59 9.06 -6.03
C GLN A 124 21.41 9.80 -4.94
N PRO A 125 22.59 9.28 -4.55
CA PRO A 125 23.37 9.84 -3.46
C PRO A 125 23.85 11.25 -3.82
N ASP A 126 23.87 12.16 -2.85
CA ASP A 126 24.41 13.51 -3.07
C ASP A 126 25.95 13.49 -3.20
N LEU A 127 26.59 12.50 -2.57
CA LEU A 127 28.03 12.22 -2.64
C LEU A 127 28.26 10.71 -2.80
N HIS A 128 28.99 10.32 -3.84
CA HIS A 128 29.42 8.94 -4.07
C HIS A 128 30.95 8.87 -4.03
N ILE A 129 31.48 8.02 -3.13
CA ILE A 129 32.91 7.80 -2.95
C ILE A 129 33.18 6.36 -3.37
N ARG A 130 34.04 6.18 -4.38
CA ARG A 130 34.44 4.87 -4.91
C ARG A 130 35.96 4.72 -4.76
N PRO A 131 36.44 3.90 -3.80
CA PRO A 131 37.85 3.56 -3.74
C PRO A 131 38.20 2.63 -4.92
N ASP A 132 39.25 2.97 -5.65
CA ASP A 132 39.79 2.18 -6.74
C ASP A 132 40.87 1.21 -6.20
N LEU A 133 41.13 0.11 -6.91
CA LEU A 133 42.05 -0.96 -6.47
C LEU A 133 43.52 -0.50 -6.38
N ASP A 134 43.87 0.60 -7.04
CA ASP A 134 45.21 1.21 -7.03
C ASP A 134 45.40 2.20 -5.87
N GLY A 135 44.46 2.26 -4.92
CA GLY A 135 44.49 3.16 -3.77
C GLY A 135 44.00 4.59 -4.09
N ARG A 136 43.60 4.88 -5.33
CA ARG A 136 42.94 6.14 -5.66
C ARG A 136 41.51 6.13 -5.14
N THR A 137 40.94 7.31 -4.95
CA THR A 137 39.54 7.45 -4.56
C THR A 137 38.85 8.41 -5.52
N THR A 138 37.85 7.89 -6.23
CA THR A 138 36.98 8.70 -7.07
C THR A 138 35.85 9.29 -6.22
N VAL A 139 35.72 10.61 -6.20
CA VAL A 139 34.65 11.32 -5.47
C VAL A 139 33.75 12.04 -6.46
N THR A 140 32.48 11.65 -6.50
CA THR A 140 31.47 12.25 -7.39
C THR A 140 30.39 12.94 -6.57
N ARG A 141 30.16 14.23 -6.82
CA ARG A 141 29.02 14.97 -6.26
C ARG A 141 27.89 15.02 -7.27
N HIS A 142 26.69 14.66 -6.85
CA HIS A 142 25.52 14.69 -7.71
C HIS A 142 24.59 15.83 -7.31
N ALA A 143 24.14 16.60 -8.29
CA ALA A 143 23.04 17.53 -8.07
C ALA A 143 21.75 16.73 -7.82
N SER A 144 20.99 17.11 -6.80
CA SER A 144 19.71 16.48 -6.48
C SER A 144 18.76 16.59 -7.68
N LYS A 145 18.43 15.46 -8.30
CA LYS A 145 17.37 15.33 -9.29
C LYS A 145 16.28 14.43 -8.72
N LYS A 146 15.01 14.68 -9.05
CA LYS A 146 13.93 13.73 -8.76
C LYS A 146 13.82 12.75 -9.93
N LYS A 147 14.66 11.70 -9.97
CA LYS A 147 14.47 10.63 -10.96
C LYS A 147 13.36 9.67 -10.53
N ARG A 148 12.70 9.06 -11.53
CA ARG A 148 11.75 7.96 -11.35
C ARG A 148 12.49 6.71 -10.88
N PHE A 149 11.77 5.85 -10.17
CA PHE A 149 12.26 4.53 -9.75
C PHE A 149 12.74 3.70 -10.95
N SER A 150 13.91 3.08 -10.84
CA SER A 150 14.60 2.41 -11.96
C SER A 150 13.76 1.27 -12.54
N LEU A 151 13.20 0.40 -11.70
CA LEU A 151 12.41 -0.76 -12.13
C LEU A 151 11.03 -0.38 -12.70
N ALA A 152 10.65 0.91 -12.70
CA ALA A 152 9.44 1.32 -13.39
C ALA A 152 9.57 1.24 -14.93
N HIS A 153 10.79 1.23 -15.49
CA HIS A 153 11.01 1.26 -16.95
C HIS A 153 10.66 -0.06 -17.65
N GLY A 154 10.78 -1.20 -16.97
CA GLY A 154 10.38 -2.53 -17.49
C GLY A 154 8.90 -2.86 -17.26
N CYS A 155 8.15 -1.94 -16.63
CA CYS A 155 6.77 -2.21 -16.25
C CYS A 155 5.79 -1.99 -17.42
N HIS A 156 4.97 -3.01 -17.70
CA HIS A 156 3.85 -2.89 -18.63
C HIS A 156 2.61 -3.61 -18.10
N ILE A 157 1.45 -3.25 -18.65
CA ILE A 157 0.15 -3.74 -18.16
C ILE A 157 -0.55 -4.50 -19.26
N THR A 158 -1.05 -5.69 -18.93
CA THR A 158 -1.90 -6.49 -19.83
C THR A 158 -3.25 -6.78 -19.19
N ARG A 159 -4.20 -7.26 -20.01
CA ARG A 159 -5.49 -7.72 -19.52
C ARG A 159 -5.30 -9.05 -18.78
N ALA A 160 -5.95 -9.17 -17.63
CA ALA A 160 -5.93 -10.37 -16.82
C ALA A 160 -7.27 -11.09 -16.82
N THR A 161 -7.24 -12.32 -16.36
CA THR A 161 -8.39 -13.21 -16.22
C THR A 161 -8.51 -13.72 -14.79
N ARG A 162 -9.55 -14.51 -14.54
CA ARG A 162 -9.72 -15.20 -13.25
C ARG A 162 -8.61 -16.24 -13.01
N ALA A 163 -7.99 -16.77 -14.06
CA ALA A 163 -6.96 -17.81 -13.95
C ALA A 163 -5.64 -17.28 -13.37
N ASP A 164 -5.41 -15.97 -13.43
CA ASP A 164 -4.19 -15.33 -12.90
C ASP A 164 -4.24 -15.14 -11.37
N TRP A 165 -5.44 -15.12 -10.80
CA TRP A 165 -5.65 -14.81 -9.39
C TRP A 165 -4.95 -15.77 -8.40
N PRO A 166 -4.96 -17.10 -8.60
CA PRO A 166 -4.29 -18.04 -7.68
C PRO A 166 -2.81 -17.74 -7.44
N TYR A 167 -2.09 -17.23 -8.46
CA TYR A 167 -0.69 -16.84 -8.32
C TYR A 167 -0.52 -15.75 -7.23
N PHE A 168 -1.36 -14.71 -7.28
CA PHE A 168 -1.31 -13.56 -6.39
C PHE A 168 -2.04 -13.74 -5.05
N ALA A 169 -3.01 -14.66 -5.00
CA ALA A 169 -3.86 -14.87 -3.83
C ALA A 169 -3.06 -15.11 -2.54
N ARG A 170 -1.91 -15.78 -2.66
CA ARG A 170 -0.99 -16.08 -1.53
C ARG A 170 -0.49 -14.82 -0.79
N TRP A 171 -0.45 -13.67 -1.46
CA TRP A 171 -0.01 -12.41 -0.86
C TRP A 171 -1.17 -11.48 -0.50
N HIS A 172 -2.41 -11.98 -0.56
CA HIS A 172 -3.59 -11.22 -0.22
C HIS A 172 -4.15 -11.63 1.15
N TYR A 173 -4.36 -10.64 2.03
CA TYR A 173 -4.73 -10.86 3.44
C TYR A 173 -6.20 -11.28 3.66
N ARG A 174 -7.08 -11.11 2.68
CA ARG A 174 -8.49 -11.58 2.77
C ARG A 174 -8.66 -12.89 2.02
N SER A 175 -9.80 -13.54 2.29
CA SER A 175 -10.27 -14.72 1.57
C SER A 175 -9.92 -14.69 0.08
N HIS A 176 -9.38 -15.81 -0.40
CA HIS A 176 -9.04 -16.03 -1.80
C HIS A 176 -10.29 -16.11 -2.70
N ARG A 177 -11.51 -16.11 -2.13
CA ARG A 177 -12.74 -15.99 -2.90
C ARG A 177 -12.93 -14.55 -3.37
N ILE A 178 -13.06 -14.39 -4.68
CA ILE A 178 -13.39 -13.11 -5.32
C ILE A 178 -14.85 -13.10 -5.77
N GLY A 179 -15.44 -11.90 -5.81
CA GLY A 179 -16.79 -11.71 -6.36
C GLY A 179 -16.84 -12.00 -7.86
N ILE A 180 -17.96 -11.65 -8.49
CA ILE A 180 -18.10 -11.77 -9.95
C ILE A 180 -17.07 -10.82 -10.57
N LEU A 181 -16.07 -11.39 -11.25
CA LEU A 181 -15.02 -10.64 -11.91
C LEU A 181 -15.60 -9.98 -13.17
N ARG A 182 -15.37 -8.68 -13.32
CA ARG A 182 -15.86 -7.87 -14.46
C ARG A 182 -14.71 -7.42 -15.35
N PHE A 183 -13.58 -7.10 -14.73
CA PHE A 183 -12.36 -6.69 -15.43
C PHE A 183 -11.14 -6.97 -14.53
N ALA A 184 -9.99 -7.19 -15.13
CA ALA A 184 -8.75 -7.37 -14.41
C ALA A 184 -7.55 -6.98 -15.28
N THR A 185 -6.47 -6.59 -14.63
CA THR A 185 -5.20 -6.25 -15.29
C THR A 185 -4.03 -6.85 -14.52
N LEU A 186 -3.01 -7.27 -15.25
CA LEU A 186 -1.73 -7.71 -14.70
C LEU A 186 -0.68 -6.63 -14.92
N LEU A 187 0.16 -6.42 -13.91
CA LEU A 187 1.40 -5.68 -14.03
C LEU A 187 2.52 -6.68 -14.25
N TRP A 188 3.29 -6.46 -15.29
CA TRP A 188 4.49 -7.21 -15.61
C TRP A 188 5.70 -6.34 -15.38
N HIS A 189 6.81 -6.96 -14.99
CA HIS A 189 8.14 -6.41 -15.17
C HIS A 189 8.90 -7.38 -16.06
N ASP A 190 9.27 -6.94 -17.26
CA ASP A 190 9.77 -7.81 -18.32
C ASP A 190 8.85 -9.03 -18.52
N THR A 191 9.28 -10.23 -18.16
CA THR A 191 8.51 -11.48 -18.30
C THR A 191 7.85 -11.96 -17.00
N THR A 192 8.02 -11.24 -15.89
CA THR A 192 7.55 -11.67 -14.57
C THR A 192 6.28 -10.91 -14.15
N PRO A 193 5.20 -11.60 -13.74
CA PRO A 193 3.99 -10.94 -13.25
C PRO A 193 4.22 -10.44 -11.81
N VAL A 194 4.19 -9.11 -11.63
CA VAL A 194 4.52 -8.45 -10.35
C VAL A 194 3.33 -7.80 -9.66
N GLY A 195 2.17 -7.72 -10.33
CA GLY A 195 0.95 -7.22 -9.70
C GLY A 195 -0.34 -7.58 -10.43
N ILE A 196 -1.47 -7.46 -9.71
CA ILE A 196 -2.81 -7.67 -10.27
C ILE A 196 -3.82 -6.67 -9.66
N CYS A 197 -4.69 -6.12 -10.51
CA CYS A 197 -5.89 -5.38 -10.10
C CYS A 197 -7.14 -6.17 -10.51
N LEU A 198 -8.06 -6.38 -9.57
CA LEU A 198 -9.35 -7.04 -9.84
C LEU A 198 -10.50 -6.06 -9.66
N PHE A 199 -11.33 -5.97 -10.70
CA PHE A 199 -12.55 -5.18 -10.72
C PHE A 199 -13.74 -6.13 -10.73
N THR A 200 -14.53 -6.10 -9.66
CA THR A 200 -15.67 -6.99 -9.44
C THR A 200 -16.98 -6.23 -9.43
N SER A 201 -18.10 -6.94 -9.53
CA SER A 201 -19.43 -6.34 -9.32
C SER A 201 -19.50 -5.60 -7.99
N ALA A 202 -20.02 -4.37 -8.03
CA ALA A 202 -20.19 -3.53 -6.86
C ALA A 202 -21.24 -4.12 -5.90
N PRO A 203 -21.03 -4.06 -4.57
CA PRO A 203 -22.02 -4.50 -3.60
C PRO A 203 -23.29 -3.63 -3.70
N HIS A 204 -24.45 -4.23 -3.41
CA HIS A 204 -25.74 -3.61 -3.74
C HIS A 204 -26.06 -2.36 -2.92
N ALA A 205 -25.70 -2.36 -1.64
CA ALA A 205 -25.99 -1.27 -0.71
C ALA A 205 -24.68 -0.70 -0.15
N LEU A 206 -24.33 0.51 -0.58
CA LEU A 206 -23.26 1.31 0.01
C LEU A 206 -23.79 2.72 0.29
N THR A 207 -23.88 3.08 1.56
CA THR A 207 -24.41 4.38 2.00
C THR A 207 -23.62 5.54 1.41
N MET A 208 -22.28 5.42 1.35
CA MET A 208 -21.42 6.47 0.81
C MET A 208 -21.60 6.69 -0.69
N ARG A 209 -21.83 5.63 -1.46
CA ARG A 209 -22.18 5.74 -2.88
C ARG A 209 -23.49 6.50 -3.07
N ASN A 210 -24.52 6.12 -2.31
CA ASN A 210 -25.83 6.76 -2.38
C ASN A 210 -25.76 8.24 -2.04
N ARG A 211 -24.94 8.60 -1.04
CA ARG A 211 -24.64 9.99 -0.69
C ARG A 211 -23.94 10.74 -1.82
N PHE A 212 -22.93 10.14 -2.45
CA PHE A 212 -22.19 10.76 -3.54
C PHE A 212 -23.08 11.07 -4.75
N PHE A 213 -23.88 10.10 -5.20
CA PHE A 213 -24.78 10.27 -6.36
C PHE A 213 -26.11 10.98 -6.02
N GLY A 214 -26.36 11.32 -4.74
CA GLY A 214 -27.63 11.93 -4.33
C GLY A 214 -28.85 11.05 -4.61
N HIS A 215 -28.72 9.73 -4.51
CA HIS A 215 -29.77 8.78 -4.90
C HIS A 215 -30.18 7.86 -3.75
N ARG A 216 -31.49 7.60 -3.63
CA ARG A 216 -32.00 6.52 -2.77
C ARG A 216 -31.82 5.17 -3.45
N PRO A 217 -31.40 4.12 -2.74
CA PRO A 217 -31.20 2.80 -3.33
C PRO A 217 -32.52 2.26 -3.89
N ARG A 218 -32.57 2.01 -5.20
CA ARG A 218 -33.70 1.35 -5.87
C ARG A 218 -33.39 -0.13 -6.05
N TRP A 219 -34.27 -1.00 -5.58
CA TRP A 219 -34.10 -2.46 -5.57
C TRP A 219 -34.76 -3.17 -6.77
N SER A 220 -34.96 -2.47 -7.89
CA SER A 220 -35.53 -3.07 -9.11
C SER A 220 -34.45 -3.72 -9.98
N ARG A 221 -34.79 -4.79 -10.72
CA ARG A 221 -33.87 -5.46 -11.66
C ARG A 221 -33.27 -4.49 -12.68
N THR A 222 -34.06 -3.54 -13.17
CA THR A 222 -33.63 -2.51 -14.12
C THR A 222 -32.61 -1.56 -13.49
N ALA A 223 -32.84 -1.08 -12.26
CA ALA A 223 -31.91 -0.22 -11.55
C ALA A 223 -30.57 -0.92 -11.27
N LEU A 224 -30.61 -2.21 -10.91
CA LEU A 224 -29.41 -3.02 -10.72
C LEU A 224 -28.62 -3.20 -12.01
N ARG A 225 -29.29 -3.49 -13.13
CA ARG A 225 -28.64 -3.62 -14.45
C ARG A 225 -28.00 -2.30 -14.92
N LEU A 226 -28.69 -1.18 -14.74
CA LEU A 226 -28.15 0.14 -15.07
C LEU A 226 -26.90 0.45 -14.25
N ARG A 227 -26.93 0.16 -12.94
CA ARG A 227 -25.76 0.33 -12.08
C ARG A 227 -24.60 -0.55 -12.52
N ASP A 228 -24.82 -1.83 -12.76
CA ASP A 228 -23.75 -2.77 -13.13
C ASP A 228 -23.13 -2.46 -14.52
N ARG A 229 -23.83 -1.67 -15.35
CA ARG A 229 -23.30 -1.08 -16.60
C ARG A 229 -22.45 0.17 -16.38
N GLN A 230 -22.72 0.94 -15.33
CA GLN A 230 -22.05 2.24 -15.10
C GLN A 230 -20.96 2.18 -14.02
N LEU A 231 -21.01 1.19 -13.14
CA LEU A 231 -20.17 1.15 -11.95
C LEU A 231 -19.50 -0.22 -11.78
N VAL A 232 -18.22 -0.20 -11.44
CA VAL A 232 -17.46 -1.38 -11.01
C VAL A 232 -16.67 -1.11 -9.74
N MET A 233 -16.40 -2.15 -8.95
CA MET A 233 -15.60 -2.02 -7.73
C MET A 233 -14.18 -2.54 -7.96
N LEU A 234 -13.17 -1.68 -7.78
CA LEU A 234 -11.78 -2.10 -7.63
C LEU A 234 -11.64 -2.78 -6.26
N SER A 235 -11.70 -4.11 -6.26
CA SER A 235 -11.85 -4.90 -5.03
C SER A 235 -10.56 -5.49 -4.51
N ARG A 236 -9.56 -5.70 -5.38
CA ARG A 236 -8.25 -6.25 -5.00
C ARG A 236 -7.15 -5.56 -5.77
N ILE A 237 -6.10 -5.18 -5.06
CA ILE A 237 -4.82 -4.73 -5.60
C ILE A 237 -3.77 -5.55 -4.86
N VAL A 238 -2.99 -6.33 -5.60
CA VAL A 238 -1.89 -7.10 -5.04
C VAL A 238 -0.65 -6.76 -5.84
N ILE A 239 0.41 -6.35 -5.14
CA ILE A 239 1.75 -6.20 -5.68
C ILE A 239 2.63 -7.24 -4.98
N HIS A 240 3.54 -7.85 -5.72
CA HIS A 240 4.53 -8.78 -5.17
C HIS A 240 5.31 -8.12 -4.02
N PRO A 241 5.57 -8.79 -2.89
CA PRO A 241 6.20 -8.18 -1.72
C PRO A 241 7.53 -7.48 -2.01
N ALA A 242 8.35 -8.03 -2.90
CA ALA A 242 9.63 -7.44 -3.30
C ALA A 242 9.50 -6.08 -4.03
N TRP A 243 8.31 -5.75 -4.54
CA TRP A 243 8.03 -4.56 -5.36
C TRP A 243 7.21 -3.49 -4.61
N ARG A 244 6.90 -3.72 -3.33
CA ARG A 244 6.09 -2.80 -2.50
C ARG A 244 6.92 -1.62 -2.02
N GLY A 245 6.30 -0.44 -1.91
CA GLY A 245 6.93 0.77 -1.38
C GLY A 245 7.49 1.71 -2.46
N ALA A 246 7.89 1.18 -3.62
CA ALA A 246 8.49 1.95 -4.72
C ALA A 246 7.53 2.88 -5.49
N GLY A 247 6.28 3.05 -5.06
CA GLY A 247 5.29 3.89 -5.73
C GLY A 247 4.63 3.26 -6.98
N ILE A 248 5.18 2.15 -7.50
CA ILE A 248 4.66 1.40 -8.65
C ILE A 248 3.17 1.10 -8.52
N ALA A 249 2.69 0.72 -7.33
CA ALA A 249 1.30 0.40 -7.07
C ALA A 249 0.33 1.55 -7.45
N THR A 250 0.73 2.80 -7.21
CA THR A 250 -0.11 3.98 -7.50
C THR A 250 -0.23 4.19 -9.00
N ASP A 251 0.88 4.08 -9.73
CA ASP A 251 0.91 4.23 -11.18
C ASP A 251 0.20 3.05 -11.87
N PHE A 252 0.39 1.83 -11.35
CA PHE A 252 -0.33 0.65 -11.80
C PHE A 252 -1.83 0.82 -11.66
N VAL A 253 -2.33 1.19 -10.47
CA VAL A 253 -3.77 1.40 -10.26
C VAL A 253 -4.32 2.46 -11.20
N ARG A 254 -3.61 3.59 -11.38
CA ARG A 254 -4.04 4.66 -12.28
C ARG A 254 -4.16 4.14 -13.71
N ALA A 255 -3.17 3.42 -14.21
CA ALA A 255 -3.18 2.86 -15.56
C ALA A 255 -4.22 1.74 -15.72
N SER A 256 -4.40 0.87 -14.72
CA SER A 256 -5.49 -0.13 -14.69
C SER A 256 -6.88 0.50 -14.76
N CYS A 257 -7.08 1.64 -14.08
CA CYS A 257 -8.36 2.36 -14.13
C CYS A 257 -8.62 2.94 -15.52
N ARG A 258 -7.59 3.51 -16.19
CA ARG A 258 -7.71 3.99 -17.57
C ARG A 258 -8.10 2.90 -18.57
N LEU A 259 -7.62 1.68 -18.37
CA LEU A 259 -7.97 0.52 -19.20
C LEU A 259 -9.35 -0.07 -18.85
N CYS A 260 -9.93 0.32 -17.71
CA CYS A 260 -11.21 -0.20 -17.25
C CYS A 260 -12.35 0.46 -18.04
N PRO A 261 -13.25 -0.31 -18.67
CA PRO A 261 -14.29 0.26 -19.55
C PRO A 261 -15.52 0.81 -18.79
N TRP A 262 -15.48 0.87 -17.45
CA TRP A 262 -16.59 1.41 -16.66
C TRP A 262 -16.41 2.90 -16.38
N PRO A 263 -17.48 3.71 -16.50
CA PRO A 263 -17.38 5.16 -16.33
C PRO A 263 -17.16 5.56 -14.87
N TRP A 264 -17.59 4.73 -13.92
CA TRP A 264 -17.35 4.93 -12.50
C TRP A 264 -16.65 3.72 -11.88
N ILE A 265 -15.62 4.00 -11.09
CA ILE A 265 -14.87 2.98 -10.35
C ILE A 265 -14.93 3.34 -8.87
N GLU A 266 -15.44 2.43 -8.04
CA GLU A 266 -15.46 2.61 -6.58
C GLU A 266 -14.48 1.67 -5.88
N THR A 267 -14.04 2.05 -4.68
CA THR A 267 -13.26 1.16 -3.82
C THR A 267 -13.43 1.49 -2.34
N LEU A 268 -13.06 0.52 -1.49
CA LEU A 268 -13.13 0.60 -0.04
C LEU A 268 -11.81 0.11 0.56
N THR A 269 -11.21 0.91 1.42
CA THR A 269 -9.96 0.55 2.11
C THR A 269 -9.94 0.97 3.57
N GLN A 270 -9.41 0.12 4.44
CA GLN A 270 -9.15 0.47 5.84
C GLN A 270 -7.94 1.38 5.98
N MET A 271 -6.97 1.28 5.06
CA MET A 271 -5.73 2.07 5.09
C MET A 271 -5.91 3.50 4.54
N GLY A 272 -7.09 3.87 4.05
CA GLY A 272 -7.34 5.20 3.47
C GLY A 272 -7.23 6.36 4.46
N HIS A 273 -7.27 6.07 5.77
CA HIS A 273 -7.03 7.10 6.80
C HIS A 273 -5.54 7.41 7.01
N ILE A 274 -4.65 6.50 6.59
CA ILE A 274 -3.20 6.55 6.90
C ILE A 274 -2.39 6.80 5.64
N ASN A 275 -2.78 6.19 4.53
CA ASN A 275 -2.07 6.29 3.25
C ASN A 275 -3.00 6.88 2.20
N PRO A 276 -2.72 8.09 1.67
CA PRO A 276 -3.51 8.72 0.61
C PRO A 276 -3.21 8.07 -0.76
N PHE A 277 -3.20 6.74 -0.79
CA PHE A 277 -2.82 5.93 -1.95
C PHE A 277 -3.79 6.14 -3.11
N PHE A 278 -5.10 6.15 -2.83
CA PHE A 278 -6.13 6.25 -3.85
C PHE A 278 -6.28 7.68 -4.36
N GLU A 279 -6.11 8.68 -3.50
CA GLU A 279 -6.05 10.09 -3.88
C GLU A 279 -4.92 10.34 -4.87
N ARG A 280 -3.71 9.81 -4.58
CA ARG A 280 -2.58 9.88 -5.52
C ARG A 280 -2.85 9.12 -6.83
N ALA A 281 -3.68 8.07 -6.80
CA ALA A 281 -4.12 7.37 -8.01
C ALA A 281 -5.25 8.09 -8.77
N GLY A 282 -5.77 9.21 -8.25
CA GLY A 282 -6.79 10.04 -8.89
C GLY A 282 -8.22 9.88 -8.33
N PHE A 283 -8.41 9.04 -7.31
CA PHE A 283 -9.73 8.86 -6.70
C PHE A 283 -10.10 10.04 -5.80
N THR A 284 -11.38 10.36 -5.78
CA THR A 284 -11.98 11.30 -4.82
C THR A 284 -12.36 10.56 -3.54
N ARG A 285 -11.87 11.05 -2.40
CA ARG A 285 -12.28 10.58 -1.07
C ARG A 285 -13.66 11.14 -0.73
N VAL A 286 -14.67 10.29 -0.53
CA VAL A 286 -16.03 10.75 -0.19
C VAL A 286 -16.25 10.75 1.33
N GLY A 287 -15.76 9.73 2.03
CA GLY A 287 -15.96 9.60 3.47
C GLY A 287 -15.70 8.20 4.00
N ALA A 288 -15.79 8.04 5.32
CA ALA A 288 -15.66 6.74 5.98
C ALA A 288 -17.02 6.07 6.15
N VAL A 289 -17.13 4.80 5.80
CA VAL A 289 -18.35 4.01 6.04
C VAL A 289 -18.42 3.66 7.52
N THR A 290 -19.19 4.42 8.29
CA THR A 290 -19.51 4.06 9.68
C THR A 290 -20.41 2.82 9.68
N PRO A 291 -20.06 1.75 10.41
CA PRO A 291 -20.99 0.66 10.66
C PRO A 291 -22.27 1.23 11.29
N PRO A 292 -23.48 0.74 10.95
CA PRO A 292 -24.71 1.21 11.58
C PRO A 292 -24.64 1.03 13.11
N GLU A 293 -24.97 2.11 13.83
CA GLU A 293 -24.84 2.27 15.29
C GLU A 293 -25.87 1.49 16.13
N THR A 294 -26.50 0.46 15.54
CA THR A 294 -27.56 -0.30 16.22
C THR A 294 -26.99 -1.09 17.42
N ARG A 295 -27.38 -0.64 18.62
CA ARG A 295 -27.27 -1.26 19.96
C ARG A 295 -26.71 -2.70 19.95
N ARG A 296 -25.59 -2.86 20.67
CA ARG A 296 -24.82 -4.11 20.94
C ARG A 296 -23.77 -4.44 19.87
N SER A 297 -22.60 -3.79 19.96
CA SER A 297 -21.40 -4.15 19.20
C SER A 297 -20.93 -5.55 19.59
N SER A 298 -21.18 -6.55 18.73
CA SER A 298 -20.50 -7.84 18.77
C SER A 298 -19.51 -7.91 17.61
N ARG A 299 -18.36 -8.57 17.83
CA ARG A 299 -17.31 -8.84 16.81
C ARG A 299 -17.86 -9.42 15.49
N THR A 300 -19.06 -9.98 15.52
CA THR A 300 -19.81 -10.53 14.38
C THR A 300 -20.27 -9.49 13.35
N GLN A 301 -20.43 -8.21 13.69
CA GLN A 301 -20.96 -7.19 12.76
C GLN A 301 -19.95 -6.70 11.70
N HIS A 302 -18.64 -6.76 11.96
CA HIS A 302 -17.63 -6.40 10.95
C HIS A 302 -17.73 -7.29 9.70
N SER A 303 -18.23 -8.51 9.84
CA SER A 303 -18.42 -9.45 8.74
C SER A 303 -19.59 -9.06 7.81
N ALA A 304 -20.58 -8.32 8.32
CA ALA A 304 -21.77 -7.89 7.59
C ALA A 304 -21.49 -6.74 6.61
N ILE A 305 -20.55 -5.84 6.94
CA ILE A 305 -20.03 -4.79 6.03
C ILE A 305 -19.45 -5.41 4.74
N TYR A 306 -19.02 -6.68 4.83
CA TYR A 306 -18.37 -7.42 3.75
C TYR A 306 -19.15 -8.66 3.30
N GLY A 307 -20.44 -8.76 3.60
CA GLY A 307 -21.35 -9.77 3.05
C GLY A 307 -21.23 -11.19 3.63
N LYS A 308 -20.65 -11.39 4.82
CA LYS A 308 -20.67 -12.68 5.52
C LYS A 308 -21.88 -12.77 6.48
N ARG A 309 -22.55 -13.93 6.51
CA ARG A 309 -23.58 -14.24 7.52
C ARG A 309 -22.92 -14.47 8.90
N PRO A 310 -23.47 -13.95 10.01
CA PRO A 310 -22.90 -14.15 11.34
C PRO A 310 -23.04 -15.61 11.81
N SER A 311 -22.01 -16.14 12.48
CA SER A 311 -22.12 -17.33 13.33
C SER A 311 -22.76 -16.94 14.67
N ALA A 312 -23.72 -17.74 15.14
CA ALA A 312 -24.59 -17.40 16.28
C ALA A 312 -23.92 -17.42 17.67
N HIS A 313 -22.65 -17.79 17.80
CA HIS A 313 -22.05 -18.19 19.09
C HIS A 313 -20.82 -17.36 19.55
N ALA A 314 -20.64 -16.12 19.08
CA ALA A 314 -19.50 -15.29 19.54
C ALA A 314 -19.86 -14.41 20.77
N PRO A 315 -19.08 -14.44 21.86
CA PRO A 315 -19.38 -13.65 23.06
C PRO A 315 -19.24 -12.14 22.82
N ARG A 316 -20.13 -11.36 23.45
CA ARG A 316 -20.26 -9.90 23.36
C ARG A 316 -19.40 -9.20 24.42
N ARG A 317 -18.33 -8.51 24.02
CA ARG A 317 -17.58 -7.56 24.88
C ARG A 317 -17.76 -6.13 24.35
N LEU A 318 -18.06 -5.19 25.24
CA LEU A 318 -18.09 -3.74 24.95
C LEU A 318 -16.66 -3.21 24.73
N LEU A 319 -16.51 -2.27 23.80
CA LEU A 319 -15.22 -1.72 23.37
C LEU A 319 -14.77 -0.61 24.36
N SER A 320 -13.52 -0.66 24.82
CA SER A 320 -12.94 0.41 25.67
C SER A 320 -12.78 1.73 24.89
N PRO A 321 -12.60 2.91 25.54
CA PRO A 321 -12.35 4.18 24.86
C PRO A 321 -11.14 4.14 23.91
N GLU A 322 -10.09 3.44 24.30
CA GLU A 322 -8.92 3.16 23.47
C GLU A 322 -9.28 2.30 22.24
N THR A 323 -10.16 1.32 22.43
CA THR A 323 -10.73 0.50 21.36
C THR A 323 -11.65 1.33 20.44
N HIS A 324 -12.31 2.36 20.97
CA HIS A 324 -13.13 3.30 20.21
C HIS A 324 -12.26 4.22 19.33
N ARG A 325 -11.08 4.61 19.80
CA ARG A 325 -10.07 5.32 18.98
C ARG A 325 -9.52 4.42 17.87
N LYS A 326 -9.28 3.13 18.17
CA LYS A 326 -8.95 2.08 17.18
C LYS A 326 -10.11 1.83 16.18
N SER A 327 -11.36 1.97 16.62
CA SER A 327 -12.58 1.82 15.79
C SER A 327 -12.65 2.83 14.63
N ARG A 328 -12.10 4.04 14.78
CA ARG A 328 -12.05 5.05 13.70
C ARG A 328 -11.30 4.54 12.46
N TYR A 329 -10.27 3.70 12.65
CA TYR A 329 -9.51 3.05 11.57
C TYR A 329 -10.17 1.75 11.08
N ALA A 330 -11.11 1.19 11.85
CA ALA A 330 -11.86 0.02 11.43
C ALA A 330 -12.92 0.34 10.36
N ALA A 331 -13.41 1.58 10.33
CA ALA A 331 -14.35 2.07 9.33
C ALA A 331 -13.63 2.25 7.97
N PRO A 332 -13.98 1.49 6.92
CA PRO A 332 -13.33 1.61 5.63
C PRO A 332 -13.67 2.95 4.98
N VAL A 333 -12.66 3.60 4.38
CA VAL A 333 -12.82 4.81 3.59
C VAL A 333 -13.32 4.45 2.20
N TYR A 334 -14.38 5.15 1.76
CA TYR A 334 -14.96 5.04 0.43
C TYR A 334 -14.33 6.07 -0.51
N TYR A 335 -13.94 5.56 -1.67
CA TYR A 335 -13.34 6.30 -2.75
C TYR A 335 -14.12 6.05 -4.03
N ILE A 336 -14.21 7.08 -4.87
CA ILE A 336 -14.79 6.99 -6.20
C ILE A 336 -13.91 7.70 -7.22
N LEU A 337 -13.79 7.13 -8.41
CA LEU A 337 -13.09 7.70 -9.54
C LEU A 337 -14.07 7.90 -10.69
N ASP A 338 -14.07 9.11 -11.23
CA ASP A 338 -14.70 9.43 -12.50
C ASP A 338 -13.76 9.00 -13.63
N ASN A 339 -14.14 7.96 -14.36
CA ASN A 339 -13.35 7.37 -15.42
C ASN A 339 -13.96 7.64 -16.81
N ARG A 340 -14.96 8.53 -16.90
CA ARG A 340 -15.72 8.80 -18.14
C ARG A 340 -14.85 9.30 -19.30
N GLN A 341 -13.76 10.01 -18.98
CA GLN A 341 -12.81 10.50 -19.99
C GLN A 341 -12.02 9.37 -20.70
N HIS A 342 -12.03 8.16 -20.13
CA HIS A 342 -11.30 7.00 -20.65
C HIS A 342 -12.23 5.90 -21.17
N THR A 343 -13.52 5.99 -20.86
CA THR A 343 -14.53 5.14 -21.47
C THR A 343 -14.98 5.76 -22.79
N THR A 344 -14.63 5.12 -23.91
CA THR A 344 -15.40 5.35 -25.14
C THR A 344 -16.85 5.02 -24.83
N ALA A 345 -17.77 5.94 -25.15
CA ALA A 345 -19.19 5.69 -24.97
C ALA A 345 -19.53 4.34 -25.65
N PRO A 346 -20.32 3.46 -25.03
CA PRO A 346 -20.82 2.30 -25.75
C PRO A 346 -21.60 2.84 -26.93
N SER A 347 -21.14 2.55 -28.16
CA SER A 347 -21.92 2.74 -29.36
C SER A 347 -23.30 2.13 -29.10
N GLY A 348 -24.34 2.95 -29.27
CA GLY A 348 -25.72 2.50 -29.18
C GLY A 348 -25.98 1.36 -30.16
N PRO A 349 -27.06 0.57 -29.97
CA PRO A 349 -27.39 -0.51 -30.88
C PRO A 349 -27.52 0.06 -32.29
N ASP A 350 -26.85 -0.58 -33.25
CA ASP A 350 -26.95 -0.28 -34.67
C ASP A 350 -28.42 -0.12 -35.07
N SER A 351 -28.80 1.11 -35.39
CA SER A 351 -29.99 1.39 -36.17
C SER A 351 -29.64 1.13 -37.63
N THR A 352 -29.59 -0.15 -38.03
CA THR A 352 -29.69 -0.55 -39.43
C THR A 352 -31.03 -1.24 -39.62
N THR A 353 -32.04 -0.39 -39.74
CA THR A 353 -33.27 -0.69 -40.48
C THR A 353 -33.05 -0.16 -41.88
N SER A 354 -32.88 -1.05 -42.86
CA SER A 354 -33.22 -0.90 -44.28
C SER A 354 -33.02 -2.26 -44.93
#